data_AF-A0A1F5GZP9-F1
#
_entry.id   AF-A0A1F5GZP9-F1
#
_cell.length_a   1.000
_cell.length_b   1.000
_cell.length_c   1.000
_cell.angle_alpha   90.00
_cell.angle_beta   90.00
_cell.angle_gamma   90.00
#
_symmetry.space_group_name_H-M   'P 1'
#
loop_
_entity.id
_entity.type
_entity.pdbx_description
1 polymer ?
#
loop_
_entity_poly.entity_id
_entity_poly.type
_entity_poly.pdbx_seq_one_letter_code
_entity_poly.pdbx_strand_id
1 'polypeptide(L)'
;MNYVTTNIRISEEDYLRLKAEAAKNRKSLSAIVRDKLKTRRTKKLSGEALLERIEKHARANAKYHVKGMDSAKIFREMRYKAKW
;
A
#
# COMPACT_ATOMS: atom_id res chain seq x y z
N MET A 1 3.72 9.37 10.32
CA MET A 1 3.40 9.20 8.88
C MET A 1 4.03 10.38 8.16
N ASN A 2 5.14 10.16 7.42
CA ASN A 2 5.87 11.26 6.76
C ASN A 2 5.21 11.59 5.42
N TYR A 3 4.58 12.76 5.33
CA TYR A 3 4.01 13.28 4.08
C TYR A 3 4.99 14.28 3.46
N VAL A 4 5.25 14.15 2.16
CA VAL A 4 6.03 15.13 1.40
C VAL A 4 5.04 16.13 0.81
N THR A 5 5.19 17.41 1.19
CA THR A 5 4.41 18.52 0.63
C THR A 5 5.17 19.15 -0.52
N THR A 6 4.53 19.28 -1.68
CA THR A 6 5.13 19.90 -2.86
C THR A 6 4.28 21.09 -3.31
N ASN A 7 4.92 22.25 -3.50
CA ASN A 7 4.29 23.41 -4.12
C ASN A 7 4.33 23.24 -5.64
N ILE A 8 3.16 23.17 -6.27
CA ILE A 8 3.01 23.03 -7.72
C ILE A 8 2.50 24.36 -8.28
N ARG A 9 3.23 24.96 -9.22
CA ARG A 9 2.78 26.15 -9.96
C ARG A 9 2.06 25.69 -11.22
N ILE A 10 0.84 26.16 -11.40
CA ILE A 10 -0.01 25.89 -12.58
C ILE A 10 -0.59 27.21 -13.09
N SER A 11 -1.05 27.21 -14.34
CA SER A 11 -1.74 28.37 -14.92
C SER A 11 -3.03 28.67 -14.13
N GLU A 12 -3.47 29.92 -14.17
CA GLU A 12 -4.68 30.36 -13.47
C GLU A 12 -5.94 29.66 -14.02
N GLU A 13 -6.04 29.53 -15.36
CA GLU A 13 -7.14 28.81 -16.00
C GLU A 13 -7.22 27.35 -15.52
N ASP A 14 -6.09 26.66 -15.45
CA ASP A 14 -6.05 25.28 -14.95
C ASP A 14 -6.42 25.18 -13.48
N TYR A 15 -5.98 26.15 -12.67
CA TYR A 15 -6.35 26.22 -11.26
C TYR A 15 -7.87 26.36 -11.08
N LEU A 16 -8.49 27.29 -11.82
CA LEU A 16 -9.94 27.50 -11.80
C LEU A 16 -10.70 26.26 -12.27
N ARG A 17 -10.24 25.62 -13.35
CA ARG A 17 -10.81 24.37 -13.86
C ARG A 17 -10.77 23.26 -12.81
N LEU A 18 -9.64 23.05 -12.15
CA LEU A 18 -9.49 22.04 -11.11
C LEU A 18 -10.34 22.35 -9.88
N LYS A 19 -10.53 23.62 -9.53
CA LYS A 19 -11.40 24.06 -8.43
C LYS A 19 -12.87 23.77 -8.72
N ALA A 20 -13.33 24.04 -9.95
CA ALA A 20 -14.68 23.69 -10.38
C ALA A 20 -14.92 22.17 -10.36
N GLU A 21 -13.94 21.39 -10.82
CA GLU A 21 -13.97 19.93 -10.78
C GLU A 21 -14.00 19.37 -9.36
N ALA A 22 -13.23 19.96 -8.44
CA ALA A 22 -13.24 19.61 -7.03
C ALA A 22 -14.61 19.86 -6.37
N ALA A 23 -15.23 21.00 -6.67
CA ALA A 23 -16.57 21.35 -6.19
C ALA A 23 -17.63 20.37 -6.71
N LYS A 24 -17.61 20.06 -8.01
CA LYS A 24 -18.53 19.09 -8.63
C LYS A 24 -18.41 17.71 -8.01
N ASN A 25 -17.18 17.26 -7.75
CA ASN A 25 -16.91 15.93 -7.21
C ASN A 25 -16.97 15.85 -5.67
N ARG A 26 -17.29 16.95 -4.97
CA ARG A 26 -17.28 17.06 -3.50
C ARG A 26 -15.98 16.55 -2.87
N LYS A 27 -14.85 16.84 -3.51
CA LYS A 27 -13.50 16.45 -3.06
C LYS A 27 -12.65 17.69 -2.85
N SER A 28 -11.57 17.56 -2.08
CA SER A 28 -10.57 18.63 -1.97
C SER A 28 -9.76 18.77 -3.26
N LEU A 29 -9.30 19.99 -3.55
CA LEU A 29 -8.44 20.27 -4.69
C LEU A 29 -7.20 19.36 -4.71
N SER A 30 -6.55 19.19 -3.55
CA SER A 30 -5.39 18.29 -3.41
C SER A 30 -5.73 16.83 -3.72
N ALA A 31 -6.95 16.37 -3.45
CA ALA A 31 -7.36 15.01 -3.80
C ALA A 31 -7.50 14.84 -5.32
N ILE A 32 -8.10 15.80 -6.01
CA ILE A 32 -8.21 15.80 -7.48
C ILE A 32 -6.81 15.84 -8.12
N VAL A 33 -5.94 16.74 -7.65
CA VAL A 33 -4.56 16.85 -8.15
C VAL A 33 -3.81 15.53 -7.97
N ARG A 34 -3.89 14.90 -6.79
CA ARG A 34 -3.28 13.58 -6.55
C ARG A 34 -3.87 12.49 -7.43
N ASP A 35 -5.19 12.47 -7.62
CA ASP A 35 -5.84 11.46 -8.46
C ASP A 35 -5.42 11.59 -9.94
N LYS A 36 -5.20 12.82 -10.44
CA LYS A 36 -4.66 13.05 -11.79
C LYS A 36 -3.17 12.71 -11.93
N LEU A 37 -2.37 12.94 -10.88
CA LEU A 37 -0.93 12.62 -10.86
C LEU A 37 -0.63 11.13 -10.66
N LYS A 38 -1.60 10.31 -10.22
CA LYS A 38 -1.42 8.86 -10.09
C LYS A 38 -1.25 8.23 -11.47
N THR A 39 0.00 8.02 -11.87
CA THR A 39 0.39 7.34 -13.11
C THR A 39 0.09 5.84 -13.12
N ARG A 40 -0.16 5.23 -11.96
CA ARG A 40 -0.58 3.82 -11.84
C ARG A 40 -1.76 3.71 -10.90
N ARG A 41 -2.87 3.16 -11.40
CA ARG A 41 -3.85 2.50 -10.54
C ARG A 41 -3.12 1.35 -9.88
N THR A 42 -2.74 1.49 -8.61
CA THR A 42 -2.35 0.34 -7.79
C THR A 42 -3.53 -0.61 -7.84
N LYS A 43 -3.40 -1.73 -8.57
CA LYS A 43 -4.38 -2.82 -8.54
C LYS A 43 -4.53 -3.19 -7.07
N LYS A 44 -5.66 -2.87 -6.46
CA LYS A 44 -6.03 -3.43 -5.17
C LYS A 44 -6.08 -4.93 -5.41
N LEU A 45 -5.16 -5.70 -4.83
CA LEU A 45 -5.35 -7.15 -4.78
C LEU A 45 -6.67 -7.38 -4.05
N SER A 46 -7.54 -8.21 -4.61
CA SER A 46 -8.68 -8.71 -3.86
C SER A 46 -8.16 -9.46 -2.63
N GLY A 47 -8.95 -9.50 -1.55
CA GLY A 47 -8.61 -10.30 -0.38
C GLY A 47 -8.34 -11.76 -0.75
N GLU A 48 -9.11 -12.30 -1.70
CA GLU A 48 -8.94 -13.63 -2.27
C GLU A 48 -7.57 -13.81 -2.94
N ALA A 49 -7.15 -12.88 -3.81
CA ALA A 49 -5.85 -12.94 -4.47
C ALA A 49 -4.68 -12.81 -3.49
N LEU A 50 -4.89 -12.11 -2.36
CA LEU A 50 -3.91 -12.03 -1.28
C LEU A 50 -3.82 -13.38 -0.53
N LEU A 51 -4.96 -13.98 -0.19
CA LEU A 51 -5.03 -15.27 0.49
C LEU A 51 -4.41 -16.39 -0.36
N GLU A 52 -4.69 -16.42 -1.67
CA GLU A 52 -4.09 -17.37 -2.60
C GLU A 52 -2.56 -17.24 -2.64
N ARG A 53 -2.05 -16.00 -2.64
CA ARG A 53 -0.60 -15.75 -2.54
C ARG A 53 -0.02 -16.25 -1.22
N ILE A 54 -0.68 -15.96 -0.10
CA ILE A 54 -0.24 -16.42 1.23
C ILE A 54 -0.17 -17.94 1.25
N GLU A 55 -1.20 -18.62 0.74
CA GLU A 55 -1.25 -20.08 0.69
C GLU A 55 -0.14 -20.68 -0.19
N LYS A 56 0.09 -20.09 -1.36
CA LYS A 56 1.20 -20.49 -2.25
C LYS A 56 2.55 -20.42 -1.53
N HIS A 57 2.82 -19.33 -0.82
CA HIS A 57 4.05 -19.17 -0.05
C HIS A 57 4.11 -20.13 1.15
N ALA A 58 3.00 -20.36 1.85
CA ALA A 58 2.93 -21.31 2.96
C ALA A 58 3.26 -22.74 2.50
N ARG A 59 2.69 -23.20 1.38
CA ARG A 59 2.98 -24.52 0.80
C ARG A 59 4.45 -24.64 0.36
N ALA A 60 5.01 -23.60 -0.26
CA ALA A 60 6.42 -23.58 -0.63
C ALA A 60 7.32 -23.68 0.61
N ASN A 61 7.05 -22.88 1.64
CA ASN A 61 7.82 -22.91 2.89
C ASN A 61 7.72 -24.29 3.56
N ALA A 62 6.52 -24.86 3.66
CA ALA A 62 6.31 -26.20 4.22
C ALA A 62 7.11 -27.28 3.46
N LYS A 63 7.21 -27.16 2.13
CA LYS A 63 7.96 -28.10 1.29
C LYS A 63 9.48 -27.99 1.45
N TYR A 64 10.02 -26.77 1.58
CA TYR A 64 11.46 -26.53 1.49
C TYR A 64 12.16 -26.19 2.82
N HIS A 65 11.45 -25.63 3.81
CA HIS A 65 12.11 -25.01 4.98
C HIS A 65 11.62 -25.49 6.34
N VAL A 66 10.41 -26.06 6.45
CA VAL A 66 9.78 -26.33 7.77
C VAL A 66 9.69 -27.82 8.11
N LYS A 67 10.19 -28.72 7.24
CA LYS A 67 10.13 -30.16 7.52
C LYS A 67 11.08 -30.51 8.68
N GLY A 68 10.50 -30.70 9.87
CA GLY A 68 11.23 -30.99 11.12
C GLY A 68 11.56 -29.77 12.00
N MET A 69 11.17 -28.56 11.59
CA MET A 69 11.33 -27.36 12.42
C MET A 69 10.04 -27.02 13.16
N ASP A 70 10.12 -26.89 14.49
CA ASP A 70 9.07 -26.24 15.29
C ASP A 70 9.14 -24.73 15.09
N SER A 71 8.43 -24.26 14.07
CA SER A 71 8.34 -22.83 13.75
C SER A 71 7.80 -22.01 14.92
N ALA A 72 6.90 -22.56 15.74
CA ALA A 72 6.35 -21.86 16.89
C ALA A 72 7.39 -21.66 18.00
N LYS A 73 8.32 -22.61 18.18
CA LYS A 73 9.48 -22.45 19.07
C LYS A 73 10.42 -21.36 18.55
N ILE A 74 10.75 -21.37 17.27
CA ILE A 74 11.64 -20.37 16.64
C ILE A 74 11.06 -18.96 16.78
N PHE A 75 9.77 -18.77 16.48
CA PHE A 75 9.12 -17.46 16.64
C PHE A 75 9.06 -17.01 18.10
N ARG A 76 8.89 -17.94 19.06
CA ARG A 76 8.98 -17.63 20.49
C ARG A 76 10.39 -17.18 20.87
N GLU A 77 11.43 -17.86 20.40
CA GLU A 77 12.81 -17.46 20.66
C GLU A 77 13.15 -16.10 20.04
N MET A 78 12.72 -15.83 18.80
CA MET A 78 12.87 -14.51 18.18
C MET A 78 12.12 -13.41 18.94
N ARG A 79 10.96 -13.71 19.53
CA ARG A 79 10.19 -12.72 20.31
C ARG A 79 10.79 -12.44 21.69
N TYR A 80 11.30 -13.46 22.37
CA TYR A 80 11.70 -13.36 23.78
C TYR A 80 13.21 -13.30 24.01
N LYS A 81 14.04 -13.75 23.06
CA LYS A 81 15.51 -13.76 23.18
C LYS A 81 16.20 -12.80 22.22
N ALA A 82 15.51 -12.18 21.28
CA ALA A 82 16.14 -11.20 20.43
C ALA A 82 16.50 -9.96 21.27
N LYS A 83 17.81 -9.75 21.45
CA LYS A 83 18.35 -8.50 21.98
C LYS A 83 18.19 -7.46 20.87
N TRP A 84 17.20 -6.60 21.00
CA TRP A 84 17.13 -5.35 20.26
C TRP A 84 17.75 -4.28 21.14
#